data_AF-A0A7W4I6X7-F1
#
_entry.id   AF-A0A7W4I6X7-F1
#
_cell.length_a   1.000
_cell.length_b   1.000
_cell.length_c   1.000
_cell.angle_alpha   90.00
_cell.angle_beta   90.00
_cell.angle_gamma   90.00
#
_symmetry.space_group_name_H-M   'P 1'
#
loop_
_entity.id
_entity.type
_entity.pdbx_description
1 polymer ?
#
loop_
_entity_poly.entity_id
_entity_poly.type
_entity_poly.pdbx_seq_one_letter_code
_entity_poly.pdbx_strand_id
1 'polypeptide(L)'
;MRISVPVQDAQPFTKVSPKHRRQLVSTLLVHIRGALARGPHSVAELLVGLSPQEAGALAHVVQIMIDAGETVTMGHGVYTAVPWTPTNRRVETDPVQDLVLSAIALIRPPTAERIALWLALPRRTVSTALNTAEAYGIIIYNSKNTHYRFASAEIAKLYRGGAAGRVFADVSPKPLD
;
A
#
# COMPACT_ATOMS: atom_id res chain seq x y z
N MET A 1 8.99 10.22 6.84
CA MET A 1 9.71 9.19 7.61
C MET A 1 10.65 8.44 6.68
N ARG A 2 11.94 8.28 7.03
CA ARG A 2 12.96 7.62 6.19
C ARG A 2 13.20 6.21 6.72
N ILE A 3 13.26 5.21 5.86
CA ILE A 3 13.48 3.82 6.28
C ILE A 3 14.86 3.36 5.79
N SER A 4 15.75 3.15 6.76
CA SER A 4 17.01 2.43 6.57
C SER A 4 16.70 0.94 6.63
N VAL A 5 17.05 0.17 5.60
CA VAL A 5 16.70 -1.26 5.53
C VAL A 5 17.88 -2.09 6.04
N PRO A 6 17.83 -2.67 7.26
CA PRO A 6 18.66 -3.82 7.59
C PRO A 6 18.04 -5.03 6.89
N VAL A 7 18.78 -5.57 5.95
CA VAL A 7 18.41 -6.70 5.10
C VAL A 7 19.13 -7.91 5.67
N GLN A 8 18.42 -8.92 6.19
CA GLN A 8 18.98 -10.27 6.09
C GLN A 8 18.00 -11.45 6.12
N ASP A 9 16.78 -11.36 6.68
CA ASP A 9 15.95 -12.58 6.86
C ASP A 9 14.50 -12.54 6.33
N ALA A 10 14.08 -11.46 5.66
CA ALA A 10 12.69 -11.36 5.20
C ALA A 10 12.45 -12.17 3.90
N GLN A 11 11.47 -13.08 3.94
CA GLN A 11 11.09 -13.92 2.80
C GLN A 11 9.73 -13.53 2.23
N PRO A 12 9.45 -13.78 0.94
CA PRO A 12 8.10 -13.65 0.40
C PRO A 12 7.05 -14.34 1.25
N PHE A 13 5.91 -13.67 1.48
CA PHE A 13 4.82 -14.21 2.31
C PHE A 13 4.43 -15.64 1.88
N THR A 14 4.46 -15.92 0.57
CA THR A 14 4.20 -17.24 -0.03
C THR A 14 5.22 -18.33 0.29
N LYS A 15 6.36 -17.98 0.91
CA LYS A 15 7.40 -18.92 1.38
C LYS A 15 7.46 -19.04 2.91
N VAL A 16 6.79 -18.15 3.64
CA VAL A 16 6.69 -18.22 5.11
C VAL A 16 5.89 -19.47 5.52
N SER A 17 6.23 -20.09 6.66
CA SER A 17 5.50 -21.27 7.15
C SER A 17 4.04 -20.93 7.50
N PRO A 18 3.09 -21.88 7.37
CA PRO A 18 1.67 -21.61 7.63
C PRO A 18 1.37 -21.06 9.03
N LYS A 19 2.07 -21.56 10.05
CA LYS A 19 1.94 -21.07 11.44
C LYS A 19 2.33 -19.60 11.54
N HIS A 20 3.47 -19.21 10.97
CA HIS A 20 3.93 -17.83 10.98
C HIS A 20 3.06 -16.91 10.11
N ARG A 21 2.51 -17.40 8.99
CA ARG A 21 1.55 -16.62 8.19
C ARG A 21 0.31 -16.25 8.99
N ARG A 22 -0.28 -17.21 9.72
CA ARG A 22 -1.45 -16.93 10.58
C ARG A 22 -1.13 -15.87 11.63
N GLN A 23 0.07 -15.92 12.22
CA GLN A 23 0.52 -14.91 13.16
C GLN A 23 0.64 -13.53 12.49
N LEU A 24 1.33 -13.45 11.35
CA LEU A 24 1.47 -12.20 10.58
C LEU A 24 0.11 -11.61 10.21
N VAL A 25 -0.82 -12.44 9.72
CA VAL A 25 -2.18 -12.01 9.37
C VAL A 25 -2.89 -11.45 10.60
N SER A 26 -2.87 -12.16 11.72
CA SER A 26 -3.51 -11.72 12.96
C SER A 26 -2.95 -10.37 13.45
N THR A 27 -1.62 -10.25 13.51
CA THR A 27 -0.94 -9.01 13.92
C THR A 27 -1.31 -7.85 13.00
N LEU A 28 -1.28 -8.06 11.68
CA LEU A 28 -1.59 -7.01 10.70
C LEU A 28 -3.06 -6.62 10.71
N LEU A 29 -3.99 -7.55 10.92
CA LEU A 29 -5.41 -7.21 11.07
C LEU A 29 -5.63 -6.24 12.24
N VAL A 30 -4.98 -6.49 13.38
CA VAL A 30 -5.07 -5.59 14.55
C VAL A 30 -4.45 -4.23 14.23
N HIS A 31 -3.27 -4.21 13.61
CA HIS A 31 -2.59 -2.98 13.20
C HIS A 31 -3.44 -2.12 12.25
N ILE A 32 -3.96 -2.72 11.18
CA ILE A 32 -4.75 -2.02 10.16
C ILE A 32 -6.08 -1.55 10.76
N ARG A 33 -6.81 -2.40 11.47
CA ARG A 33 -8.08 -1.99 12.10
C ARG A 33 -7.87 -0.88 13.11
N GLY A 34 -6.83 -0.97 13.93
CA GLY A 34 -6.47 0.08 14.88
C GLY A 34 -6.15 1.41 14.20
N ALA A 35 -5.48 1.37 13.03
CA ALA A 35 -5.25 2.57 12.22
C ALA A 35 -6.55 3.13 11.63
N LEU A 36 -7.31 2.30 10.93
CA LEU A 36 -8.53 2.72 10.22
C LEU A 36 -9.66 3.17 11.16
N ALA A 37 -9.68 2.71 12.41
CA ALA A 37 -10.59 3.20 13.44
C ALA A 37 -10.39 4.70 13.76
N ARG A 38 -9.20 5.25 13.48
CA ARG A 38 -8.90 6.70 13.63
C ARG A 38 -9.20 7.49 12.36
N GLY A 39 -9.70 6.84 11.31
CA GLY A 39 -10.00 7.43 10.02
C GLY A 39 -9.11 6.92 8.87
N PRO A 40 -9.21 7.55 7.69
CA PRO A 40 -8.43 7.18 6.51
C PRO A 40 -6.92 7.13 6.73
N HIS A 41 -6.26 6.11 6.18
CA HIS A 41 -4.80 6.00 6.19
C HIS A 41 -4.27 5.59 4.81
N SER A 42 -3.18 6.23 4.39
CA SER A 42 -2.40 5.81 3.23
C SER A 42 -1.61 4.55 3.53
N VAL A 43 -1.26 3.81 2.48
CA VAL A 43 -0.38 2.64 2.58
C VAL A 43 0.97 3.02 3.19
N ALA A 44 1.51 4.20 2.88
CA ALA A 44 2.74 4.69 3.50
C ALA A 44 2.60 4.87 5.03
N GLU A 45 1.46 5.34 5.51
CA GLU A 45 1.15 5.45 6.94
C GLU A 45 0.93 4.07 7.57
N LEU A 46 0.27 3.14 6.86
CA LEU A 46 0.10 1.76 7.33
C LEU A 46 1.41 0.98 7.42
N LEU A 47 2.42 1.34 6.62
CA LEU A 47 3.76 0.73 6.65
C LEU A 47 4.65 1.24 7.80
N VAL A 48 4.24 2.30 8.50
CA VAL A 48 5.01 2.86 9.62
C VAL A 48 5.11 1.84 10.75
N GLY A 49 6.35 1.56 11.16
CA GLY A 49 6.65 0.65 12.27
C GLY A 49 6.60 -0.83 11.91
N LEU A 50 6.25 -1.20 10.68
CA LEU A 50 6.24 -2.59 10.23
C LEU A 50 7.65 -3.07 9.86
N SER A 51 7.95 -4.31 10.24
CA SER A 51 9.11 -5.04 9.73
C SER A 51 8.94 -5.36 8.24
N PRO A 52 10.03 -5.64 7.48
CA PRO A 52 9.92 -6.02 6.06
C PRO A 52 9.02 -7.24 5.83
N GLN A 53 9.02 -8.19 6.77
CA GLN A 53 8.19 -9.40 6.70
C GLN A 53 6.69 -9.09 6.84
N GLU A 54 6.34 -8.15 7.73
CA GLU A 54 4.97 -7.65 7.90
C GLU A 54 4.55 -6.76 6.72
N ALA A 55 5.44 -5.89 6.24
CA ALA A 55 5.21 -5.07 5.06
C ALA A 55 4.86 -5.93 3.83
N GLY A 56 5.56 -7.05 3.62
CA GLY A 56 5.27 -7.99 2.53
C GLY A 56 3.99 -8.80 2.67
N ALA A 57 3.48 -8.94 3.89
CA ALA A 57 2.18 -9.55 4.14
C ALA A 57 1.02 -8.55 4.04
N LEU A 58 1.30 -7.24 4.07
CA LEU A 58 0.29 -6.19 4.13
C LEU A 58 -0.71 -6.26 2.96
N ALA A 59 -0.25 -6.43 1.72
CA ALA A 59 -1.14 -6.52 0.54
C ALA A 59 -2.11 -7.69 0.65
N HIS A 60 -1.65 -8.84 1.15
CA HIS A 60 -2.50 -10.01 1.32
C HIS A 60 -3.59 -9.76 2.37
N VAL A 61 -3.22 -9.15 3.50
CA VAL A 61 -4.16 -8.86 4.59
C VAL A 61 -5.16 -7.78 4.18
N VAL A 62 -4.70 -6.73 3.50
CA VAL A 62 -5.57 -5.68 2.94
C VAL A 62 -6.55 -6.29 1.94
N GLN A 63 -6.11 -7.20 1.06
CA GLN A 63 -7.01 -7.89 0.14
C GLN A 63 -8.08 -8.71 0.88
N ILE A 64 -7.70 -9.46 1.94
CA ILE A 64 -8.66 -10.19 2.78
C ILE A 64 -9.73 -9.24 3.35
N MET A 65 -9.31 -8.08 3.88
CA MET A 65 -10.24 -7.11 4.45
C MET A 65 -11.16 -6.49 3.40
N ILE A 66 -10.66 -6.27 2.18
CA ILE A 66 -11.45 -5.75 1.05
C ILE A 66 -12.49 -6.78 0.60
N ASP A 67 -12.08 -8.04 0.48
CA ASP A 67 -12.96 -9.14 0.09
C ASP A 67 -14.02 -9.42 1.18
N ALA A 68 -13.68 -9.19 2.45
CA ALA A 68 -14.62 -9.22 3.57
C ALA A 68 -15.52 -7.98 3.67
N GLY A 69 -15.29 -6.94 2.86
CA GLY A 69 -16.03 -5.68 2.91
C GLY A 69 -15.73 -4.81 4.14
N GLU A 70 -14.64 -5.06 4.87
CA GLU A 70 -14.24 -4.30 6.05
C GLU A 70 -13.56 -2.97 5.70
N THR A 71 -12.89 -2.90 4.54
CA THR A 71 -12.12 -1.73 4.10
C THR A 71 -12.27 -1.50 2.60
N VAL A 72 -12.06 -0.25 2.16
CA VAL A 72 -12.11 0.15 0.75
C VAL A 72 -10.99 1.13 0.43
N THR A 73 -10.54 1.16 -0.83
CA THR A 73 -9.64 2.19 -1.31
C THR A 73 -10.41 3.46 -1.70
N MET A 74 -9.89 4.62 -1.33
CA MET A 74 -10.34 5.94 -1.79
C MET A 74 -9.45 6.47 -2.92
N GLY A 75 -8.65 5.59 -3.53
CA GLY A 75 -7.71 5.92 -4.61
C GLY A 75 -6.32 6.29 -4.11
N HIS A 76 -5.33 6.14 -5.01
CA HIS A 76 -3.90 6.41 -4.77
C HIS A 76 -3.37 5.78 -3.46
N GLY A 77 -3.72 4.54 -3.17
CA GLY A 77 -3.30 3.83 -1.96
C GLY A 77 -3.73 4.45 -0.63
N VAL A 78 -4.92 5.08 -0.54
CA VAL A 78 -5.54 5.39 0.76
C VAL A 78 -6.69 4.45 1.02
N TYR A 79 -6.71 3.88 2.22
CA TYR A 79 -7.73 2.97 2.69
C TYR A 79 -8.53 3.59 3.84
N THR A 80 -9.80 3.25 3.91
CA THR A 80 -10.69 3.61 5.02
C THR A 80 -11.52 2.40 5.42
N ALA A 81 -11.89 2.32 6.72
CA ALA A 81 -12.90 1.39 7.15
C ALA A 81 -14.23 1.71 6.45
N VAL A 82 -14.94 0.67 6.04
CA VAL A 82 -16.26 0.81 5.42
C VAL A 82 -17.30 0.85 6.54
N PRO A 83 -18.03 1.96 6.76
CA PRO A 83 -19.29 1.89 7.47
C PRO A 83 -20.24 1.05 6.63
N TRP A 84 -20.76 -0.05 7.19
CA TRP A 84 -21.61 -0.98 6.46
C TRP A 84 -22.86 -0.26 5.95
N THR A 85 -23.01 -0.16 4.62
CA THR A 85 -24.24 0.33 3.98
C THR A 85 -24.63 -0.58 2.80
N PRO A 86 -25.92 -0.94 2.65
CA PRO A 86 -26.41 -1.86 1.60
C PRO A 86 -26.13 -1.43 0.16
N THR A 87 -25.79 -0.15 -0.06
CA THR A 87 -25.53 0.46 -1.38
C THR A 87 -24.07 0.42 -1.81
N ASN A 88 -23.17 -0.17 -1.02
CA ASN A 88 -21.74 -0.17 -1.32
C ASN A 88 -21.42 -1.03 -2.54
N ARG A 89 -20.93 -0.39 -3.60
CA ARG A 89 -20.35 -1.07 -4.76
C ARG A 89 -18.89 -1.42 -4.45
N ARG A 90 -18.45 -2.60 -4.90
CA ARG A 90 -17.04 -2.99 -4.80
C ARG A 90 -16.20 -2.01 -5.60
N VAL A 91 -15.25 -1.35 -4.94
CA VAL A 91 -14.24 -0.53 -5.61
C VAL A 91 -13.07 -1.43 -5.99
N GLU A 92 -12.68 -1.41 -7.26
CA GLU A 92 -11.49 -2.12 -7.71
C GLU A 92 -10.23 -1.49 -7.11
N THR A 93 -9.32 -2.33 -6.64
CA THR A 93 -8.10 -1.95 -5.93
C THR A 93 -7.03 -2.99 -6.22
N ASP A 94 -5.77 -2.53 -6.28
CA ASP A 94 -4.62 -3.40 -6.39
C ASP A 94 -3.66 -3.09 -5.24
N PRO A 95 -3.77 -3.82 -4.11
CA PRO A 95 -2.93 -3.59 -2.94
C PRO A 95 -1.44 -3.74 -3.23
N VAL A 96 -1.05 -4.58 -4.21
CA VAL A 96 0.37 -4.74 -4.58
C VAL A 96 0.85 -3.49 -5.30
N GLN A 97 0.07 -2.97 -6.24
CA GLN A 97 0.35 -1.71 -6.92
C GLN A 97 0.50 -0.56 -5.93
N ASP A 98 -0.43 -0.45 -4.97
CA ASP A 98 -0.43 0.60 -3.95
C ASP A 98 0.80 0.52 -3.02
N LEU A 99 1.23 -0.69 -2.63
CA LEU A 99 2.48 -0.90 -1.88
C LEU A 99 3.72 -0.46 -2.67
N VAL A 100 3.82 -0.86 -3.93
CA VAL A 100 4.99 -0.55 -4.78
C VAL A 100 5.10 0.95 -5.01
N LEU A 101 3.99 1.64 -5.30
CA LEU A 101 3.97 3.09 -5.46
C LEU A 101 4.32 3.82 -4.15
N SER A 102 3.82 3.32 -3.01
CA SER A 102 4.18 3.87 -1.70
C SER A 102 5.66 3.67 -1.38
N ALA A 103 6.25 2.53 -1.74
CA ALA A 103 7.67 2.26 -1.56
C ALA A 103 8.56 3.24 -2.36
N ILE A 104 8.13 3.69 -3.55
CA ILE A 104 8.82 4.75 -4.31
C ILE A 104 8.85 6.06 -3.52
N ALA A 105 7.81 6.38 -2.76
CA ALA A 105 7.81 7.58 -1.92
C ALA A 105 8.81 7.47 -0.75
N LEU A 106 8.97 6.26 -0.18
CA LEU A 106 9.68 6.00 1.08
C LEU A 106 11.17 5.61 0.93
N ILE A 107 11.54 4.91 -0.15
CA ILE A 107 12.88 4.33 -0.34
C ILE A 107 13.79 5.25 -1.18
N ARG A 108 15.09 5.34 -0.83
CA ARG A 108 16.09 6.12 -1.58
C ARG A 108 17.45 5.40 -1.74
N PRO A 109 17.96 5.21 -2.97
CA PRO A 109 17.24 5.25 -4.24
C PRO A 109 16.14 4.17 -4.36
N PRO A 110 14.99 4.50 -4.98
CA PRO A 110 13.90 3.55 -5.23
C PRO A 110 14.19 2.68 -6.46
N THR A 111 15.05 1.67 -6.28
CA THR A 111 15.31 0.65 -7.31
C THR A 111 14.36 -0.53 -7.13
N ALA A 112 14.06 -1.26 -8.22
CA ALA A 112 13.18 -2.43 -8.16
C ALA A 112 13.66 -3.48 -7.14
N GLU A 113 14.98 -3.69 -7.06
CA GLU A 113 15.60 -4.60 -6.10
C GLU A 113 15.37 -4.15 -4.66
N ARG A 114 15.61 -2.87 -4.34
CA ARG A 114 15.42 -2.36 -2.98
C ARG A 114 13.95 -2.33 -2.57
N ILE A 115 13.06 -2.06 -3.51
CA ILE A 115 11.60 -2.13 -3.27
C ILE A 115 11.20 -3.57 -2.98
N ALA A 116 11.61 -4.53 -3.81
CA ALA A 116 11.32 -5.96 -3.60
C ALA A 116 11.84 -6.48 -2.26
N LEU A 117 13.05 -6.05 -1.90
CA LEU A 117 13.69 -6.42 -0.65
C LEU A 117 12.96 -5.85 0.58
N TRP A 118 12.64 -4.55 0.53
CA TRP A 118 11.96 -3.88 1.63
C TRP A 118 10.52 -4.37 1.82
N LEU A 119 9.81 -4.61 0.73
CA LEU A 119 8.46 -5.17 0.75
C LEU A 119 8.46 -6.69 0.91
N ALA A 120 9.61 -7.36 1.00
CA ALA A 120 9.71 -8.82 0.95
C ALA A 120 8.82 -9.44 -0.15
N LEU A 121 8.75 -8.84 -1.34
CA LEU A 121 7.95 -9.30 -2.48
C LEU A 121 8.85 -9.94 -3.54
N PRO A 122 8.35 -10.91 -4.33
CA PRO A 122 9.10 -11.42 -5.47
C PRO A 122 9.47 -10.28 -6.43
N ARG A 123 10.73 -10.23 -6.88
CA ARG A 123 11.20 -9.19 -7.81
C ARG A 123 10.32 -9.08 -9.06
N ARG A 124 9.85 -10.21 -9.60
CA ARG A 124 8.94 -10.24 -10.75
C ARG A 124 7.62 -9.50 -10.46
N THR A 125 7.03 -9.70 -9.29
CA THR A 125 5.80 -9.02 -8.87
C THR A 125 6.01 -7.51 -8.78
N VAL A 126 7.12 -7.07 -8.19
CA VAL A 126 7.49 -5.66 -8.13
C VAL A 126 7.73 -5.09 -9.54
N SER A 127 8.45 -5.80 -10.40
CA SER A 127 8.67 -5.38 -11.78
C SER A 127 7.37 -5.24 -12.57
N THR A 128 6.42 -6.18 -12.43
CA THR A 128 5.11 -6.07 -13.07
C THR A 128 4.38 -4.81 -12.62
N ALA A 129 4.32 -4.55 -11.31
CA ALA A 129 3.66 -3.36 -10.76
C ALA A 129 4.32 -2.05 -11.23
N LEU A 130 5.66 -2.02 -11.28
CA LEU A 130 6.41 -0.87 -11.80
C LEU A 130 6.15 -0.63 -13.29
N ASN A 131 6.13 -1.69 -14.10
CA ASN A 131 5.84 -1.58 -15.53
C ASN A 131 4.41 -1.08 -15.77
N THR A 132 3.43 -1.58 -15.01
CA THR A 132 2.04 -1.10 -15.04
C THR A 132 1.95 0.37 -14.64
N ALA A 133 2.64 0.78 -13.57
CA ALA A 133 2.67 2.18 -13.13
C ALA A 133 3.28 3.11 -14.19
N GLU A 134 4.33 2.67 -14.85
CA GLU A 134 4.99 3.42 -15.92
C GLU A 134 4.12 3.52 -17.17
N ALA A 135 3.45 2.42 -17.56
CA ALA A 135 2.50 2.41 -18.68
C ALA A 135 1.31 3.37 -18.44
N TYR A 136 0.87 3.52 -17.19
CA TYR A 136 -0.15 4.50 -16.80
C TYR A 136 0.39 5.92 -16.57
N GLY A 137 1.68 6.17 -16.81
CA GLY A 137 2.28 7.50 -16.66
C GLY A 137 2.39 8.00 -15.22
N ILE A 138 2.27 7.11 -14.22
CA ILE A 138 2.34 7.47 -12.80
C ILE A 138 3.80 7.66 -12.37
N ILE A 139 4.69 6.84 -12.94
CA ILE A 139 6.13 6.85 -12.65
C ILE A 139 6.94 6.86 -13.95
N ILE A 140 8.22 7.21 -13.82
CA ILE A 140 9.20 7.22 -14.90
C ILE A 140 10.43 6.44 -14.43
N TYR A 141 10.91 5.51 -15.25
CA TYR A 141 12.19 4.87 -15.05
C TYR A 141 13.35 5.73 -15.57
N ASN A 142 14.34 5.98 -14.73
CA ASN A 142 15.58 6.65 -15.13
C ASN A 142 16.66 5.60 -15.44
N SER A 143 16.89 5.33 -16.71
CA SER A 143 17.88 4.34 -17.16
C SER A 143 19.33 4.69 -16.77
N LYS A 144 19.68 5.98 -16.63
CA LYS A 144 21.03 6.41 -16.25
C LYS A 144 21.40 6.04 -14.81
N ASN A 145 20.43 6.13 -13.91
CA ASN A 145 20.63 5.93 -12.47
C ASN A 145 19.85 4.72 -11.91
N THR A 146 19.27 3.91 -12.81
CA THR A 146 18.52 2.68 -12.54
C THR A 146 17.48 2.77 -11.42
N HIS A 147 16.85 3.95 -11.27
CA HIS A 147 15.83 4.20 -10.26
C HIS A 147 14.52 4.70 -10.87
N TYR A 148 13.45 4.57 -10.09
CA TYR A 148 12.13 5.08 -10.44
C TYR A 148 11.86 6.43 -9.77
N ARG A 149 11.02 7.25 -10.38
CA ARG A 149 10.46 8.44 -9.72
C ARG A 149 9.03 8.64 -10.16
N PHE A 150 8.24 9.37 -9.38
CA PHE A 150 6.95 9.83 -9.84
C PHE A 150 7.10 10.72 -11.08
N ALA A 151 6.13 10.62 -11.99
CA ALA A 151 6.16 11.34 -13.26
C ALA A 151 6.12 12.87 -13.05
N SER A 152 5.33 13.33 -12.07
CA SER A 152 5.18 14.73 -11.71
C SER A 152 5.32 14.99 -10.21
N ALA A 153 5.49 16.27 -9.83
CA ALA A 153 5.56 16.70 -8.43
C ALA A 153 4.20 16.57 -7.73
N GLU A 154 3.10 16.78 -8.45
CA GLU A 154 1.72 16.67 -7.98
C GLU A 154 1.41 15.22 -7.58
N ILE A 155 1.71 14.25 -8.46
CA ILE A 155 1.56 12.83 -8.13
C ILE A 155 2.42 12.47 -6.92
N ALA A 156 3.67 12.94 -6.91
CA ALA A 156 4.56 12.69 -5.77
C ALA A 156 4.00 13.24 -4.45
N LYS A 157 3.32 14.39 -4.49
CA LYS A 157 2.68 15.02 -3.32
C LYS A 157 1.55 14.13 -2.79
N LEU A 158 0.74 13.51 -3.64
CA LEU A 158 -0.36 12.63 -3.24
C LEU A 158 0.12 11.41 -2.43
N TYR A 159 1.25 10.80 -2.83
CA TYR A 159 1.81 9.65 -2.12
C TYR A 159 2.62 10.04 -0.88
N ARG A 160 3.28 11.20 -0.89
CA ARG A 160 4.08 11.67 0.26
C ARG A 160 3.24 12.33 1.35
N GLY A 161 2.13 12.98 0.98
CA GLY A 161 1.26 13.73 1.89
C GLY A 161 0.32 12.86 2.73
N GLY A 162 0.31 11.54 2.49
CA GLY A 162 -0.53 10.60 3.24
C GLY A 162 -2.02 10.81 3.00
N ALA A 163 -2.85 10.27 3.89
CA ALA A 163 -4.30 10.47 3.85
C ALA A 163 -4.69 11.90 4.29
N ALA A 164 -4.00 12.45 5.29
CA ALA A 164 -4.31 13.78 5.83
C ALA A 164 -4.13 14.93 4.80
N GLY A 165 -3.28 14.73 3.80
CA GLY A 165 -3.08 15.69 2.71
C GLY A 165 -4.15 15.66 1.61
N ARG A 166 -5.23 14.89 1.78
CA ARG A 166 -6.25 14.67 0.75
C ARG A 166 -7.62 15.18 1.21
N VAL A 167 -8.38 15.71 0.26
CA VAL A 167 -9.77 16.10 0.48
C VAL A 167 -10.66 14.92 0.10
N PHE A 168 -11.40 14.40 1.07
CA PHE A 168 -12.44 13.41 0.84
C PHE A 168 -13.78 14.13 1.00
N ALA A 169 -14.55 14.24 -0.08
CA ALA A 169 -15.89 14.80 0.01
C ALA A 169 -16.81 13.77 0.67
N ASP A 170 -17.56 14.20 1.69
CA ASP A 170 -18.65 13.42 2.25
C ASP A 170 -19.76 13.37 1.20
N VAL A 171 -19.93 12.20 0.58
CA VAL A 171 -20.98 11.93 -0.41
C VAL A 171 -22.18 11.22 0.22
N SER A 172 -22.38 11.36 1.54
CA SER A 172 -23.66 11.00 2.14
C SER A 172 -24.76 11.77 1.39
N PRO A 173 -25.71 11.08 0.71
CA PRO A 173 -26.84 11.78 0.13
C PRO A 173 -27.56 12.47 1.29
N LYS A 174 -27.65 13.80 1.24
CA LYS A 174 -28.59 14.52 2.12
C LYS A 174 -29.93 13.81 2.03
N PRO A 175 -30.59 13.49 3.15
CA PRO A 175 -32.00 13.11 3.11
C PRO A 175 -32.73 14.18 2.31
N LEU A 176 -33.54 13.75 1.32
CA LEU A 176 -34.49 14.66 0.70
C LEU A 176 -35.50 15.00 1.80
N ASP A 177 -35.52 16.26 2.22
CA ASP A 177 -36.53 16.83 3.11
C ASP A 177 -37.94 16.70 2.49
#